data_AF-A0A352SZV7-F1
#
_entry.id   AF-A0A352SZV7-F1
#
_cell.length_a   1.000
_cell.length_b   1.000
_cell.length_c   1.000
_cell.angle_alpha   90.00
_cell.angle_beta   90.00
_cell.angle_gamma   90.00
#
_symmetry.space_group_name_H-M   'P 1'
#
loop_
_entity.id
_entity.type
_entity.pdbx_description
1 polymer ?
#
loop_
_entity_poly.entity_id
_entity_poly.type
_entity_poly.pdbx_seq_one_letter_code
_entity_poly.pdbx_strand_id
1 'polypeptide(L)'
;MDKTKQKNNNTVFYVSLAISLAIVIWGIVAQKNFAEFANKLLAFLTNNFGWAYLISMFVFVLFSLVLAFSKYGNIKLGPDDSEPEYSTTSWFAMLFGAGMGIGLVFWGVAEPISHFVSPAPGIEPGTNQAINFAMKASFMHWGFHPWANYAIIGLALAYFQFRKNKPGLISSIFIPLFGEKRVSGPIGKTIDILAVFATIAGVATSLGLGTLQINSGLNYLFNLPETTQVQLGIIAVITILYIWTAVSGIDKGIKLLGDINLYLAFGILILSFVFGPTLKIVNVFTNGLGQYINSFIADSLHVEAFGDNSWTNGWTIFYWAWWI
;
A
#
# COMPACT_ATOMS: atom_id res chain seq x y z
N MET A 1 -3.40 40.18 6.61
CA MET A 1 -3.50 40.91 5.34
C MET A 1 -4.17 40.01 4.32
N ASP A 2 -5.29 40.49 3.80
CA ASP A 2 -6.17 39.97 2.74
C ASP A 2 -6.42 38.45 2.61
N LYS A 3 -7.46 37.98 3.29
CA LYS A 3 -8.26 36.82 2.87
C LYS A 3 -9.23 37.25 1.75
N THR A 4 -8.70 37.68 0.62
CA THR A 4 -9.53 37.85 -0.58
C THR A 4 -10.01 36.46 -1.01
N LYS A 5 -11.34 36.34 -1.17
CA LYS A 5 -12.05 35.17 -1.70
C LYS A 5 -11.34 34.65 -2.96
N GLN A 6 -10.45 33.67 -2.80
CA GLN A 6 -10.09 32.79 -3.91
C GLN A 6 -11.37 32.05 -4.28
N LYS A 7 -11.95 32.44 -5.41
CA LYS A 7 -13.01 31.69 -6.07
C LYS A 7 -12.37 30.35 -6.47
N ASN A 8 -12.41 29.39 -5.53
CA ASN A 8 -11.79 28.08 -5.64
C ASN A 8 -12.47 27.30 -6.75
N ASN A 9 -12.04 27.52 -8.00
CA ASN A 9 -12.28 26.56 -9.06
C ASN A 9 -11.36 25.37 -8.79
N ASN A 10 -11.74 24.55 -7.82
CA ASN A 10 -11.02 23.34 -7.43
C ASN A 10 -11.27 22.26 -8.49
N THR A 11 -10.74 22.50 -9.69
CA THR A 11 -10.91 21.65 -10.86
C THR A 11 -10.47 20.23 -10.56
N VAL A 12 -9.38 20.05 -9.80
CA VAL A 12 -8.89 18.73 -9.39
C VAL A 12 -9.97 18.00 -8.59
N PHE A 13 -10.53 18.63 -7.55
CA PHE A 13 -11.59 18.02 -6.75
C PHE A 13 -12.81 17.61 -7.59
N TYR A 14 -13.37 18.53 -8.38
CA TYR A 14 -14.60 18.24 -9.12
C TYR A 14 -14.39 17.19 -10.22
N VAL A 15 -13.25 17.21 -10.91
CA VAL A 15 -12.93 16.22 -11.95
C VAL A 15 -12.65 14.86 -11.33
N SER A 16 -11.84 14.79 -10.26
CA SER A 16 -11.59 13.53 -9.54
C SER A 16 -12.88 12.93 -8.97
N LEU A 17 -13.76 13.77 -8.41
CA LEU A 17 -15.07 13.34 -7.91
C LEU A 17 -15.93 12.78 -9.05
N ALA A 18 -16.02 13.48 -10.19
CA ALA A 18 -16.79 13.03 -11.34
C ALA A 18 -16.29 11.69 -11.90
N ILE A 19 -14.96 11.53 -12.04
CA ILE A 19 -14.34 10.27 -12.50
C ILE A 19 -14.64 9.14 -11.51
N SER A 20 -14.44 9.39 -10.22
CA SER A 20 -14.67 8.39 -9.17
C SER A 20 -16.13 7.96 -9.12
N LEU A 21 -17.07 8.91 -9.18
CA LEU A 21 -18.50 8.62 -9.22
C LEU A 21 -18.88 7.85 -10.48
N ALA A 22 -18.34 8.21 -11.64
CA ALA A 22 -18.62 7.48 -12.88
C ALA A 22 -18.19 6.00 -12.79
N ILE A 23 -17.02 5.73 -12.21
CA ILE A 23 -16.52 4.36 -12.01
C ILE A 23 -17.38 3.60 -10.99
N VAL A 24 -17.74 4.24 -9.88
CA VAL A 24 -18.64 3.66 -8.87
C VAL A 24 -20.01 3.33 -9.47
N ILE A 25 -20.61 4.26 -10.21
CA ILE A 25 -21.89 4.05 -10.89
C ILE A 25 -21.79 2.91 -11.90
N TRP A 26 -20.70 2.83 -12.67
CA TRP A 26 -20.49 1.72 -13.61
C TRP A 26 -20.41 0.37 -12.89
N GLY A 27 -19.67 0.30 -11.78
CA GLY A 27 -19.57 -0.91 -10.95
C GLY A 27 -20.90 -1.35 -10.35
N ILE A 28 -21.78 -0.41 -9.97
CA ILE A 28 -23.10 -0.69 -9.40
C ILE A 28 -24.11 -1.10 -10.48
N VAL A 29 -24.20 -0.33 -11.56
CA VAL A 29 -25.27 -0.50 -12.59
C VAL A 29 -24.97 -1.66 -13.52
N ALA A 30 -23.68 -1.92 -13.82
CA ALA A 30 -23.27 -2.94 -14.77
C ALA A 30 -22.15 -3.85 -14.22
N GLN A 31 -22.34 -4.37 -13.01
CA GLN A 31 -21.34 -5.15 -12.27
C GLN A 31 -20.63 -6.23 -13.10
N LYS A 32 -21.37 -7.06 -13.86
CA LYS A 32 -20.77 -8.12 -14.70
C LYS A 32 -19.88 -7.54 -15.78
N ASN A 33 -20.34 -6.51 -16.47
CA ASN A 33 -19.57 -5.84 -17.53
C ASN A 33 -18.32 -5.14 -16.95
N PHE A 34 -18.46 -4.46 -15.81
CA PHE A 34 -17.35 -3.84 -15.11
C PHE A 34 -16.29 -4.89 -14.71
N ALA A 35 -16.71 -6.01 -14.12
CA ALA A 35 -15.80 -7.09 -13.75
C ALA A 35 -15.09 -7.72 -14.96
N GLU A 36 -15.80 -7.97 -16.07
CA GLU A 36 -15.20 -8.47 -17.31
C GLU A 36 -14.17 -7.48 -17.89
N PHE A 37 -14.48 -6.18 -17.89
CA PHE A 37 -13.56 -5.15 -18.34
C PHE A 37 -12.33 -5.06 -17.44
N ALA A 38 -12.52 -5.01 -16.13
CA ALA A 38 -11.43 -4.93 -15.15
C ALA A 38 -10.49 -6.14 -15.27
N ASN A 39 -11.03 -7.35 -15.43
CA ASN A 39 -10.22 -8.56 -15.63
C ASN A 39 -9.46 -8.54 -16.97
N LYS A 40 -10.07 -8.06 -18.05
CA LYS A 40 -9.37 -7.89 -19.34
C LYS A 40 -8.26 -6.85 -19.25
N LEU A 41 -8.50 -5.73 -18.58
CA LEU A 41 -7.51 -4.69 -18.38
C LEU A 41 -6.36 -5.18 -17.49
N LEU A 42 -6.66 -5.88 -16.40
CA LEU A 42 -5.66 -6.51 -15.53
C LEU A 42 -4.81 -7.50 -16.31
N ALA A 43 -5.42 -8.41 -17.08
CA ALA A 43 -4.70 -9.36 -17.92
C ALA A 43 -3.83 -8.65 -18.97
N PHE A 44 -4.33 -7.59 -19.60
CA PHE A 44 -3.54 -6.78 -20.53
C PHE A 44 -2.32 -6.14 -19.86
N LEU A 45 -2.51 -5.50 -18.71
CA LEU A 45 -1.43 -4.82 -17.98
C LEU A 45 -0.38 -5.81 -17.47
N THR A 46 -0.82 -6.89 -16.83
CA THR A 46 0.09 -7.90 -16.26
C THR A 46 0.88 -8.65 -17.35
N ASN A 47 0.22 -9.05 -18.45
CA ASN A 47 0.89 -9.78 -19.53
C ASN A 47 1.87 -8.93 -20.34
N ASN A 48 1.57 -7.64 -20.58
CA ASN A 48 2.38 -6.78 -21.45
C ASN A 48 3.37 -5.89 -20.67
N PHE A 49 3.04 -5.53 -19.44
CA PHE A 49 3.80 -4.57 -18.63
C PHE A 49 4.27 -5.14 -17.28
N GLY A 50 4.09 -6.43 -17.00
CA GLY A 50 4.57 -7.05 -15.75
C GLY A 50 6.06 -6.80 -15.48
N TRP A 51 6.90 -6.92 -16.51
CA TRP A 51 8.33 -6.60 -16.42
C TRP A 51 8.60 -5.16 -15.96
N ALA A 52 7.76 -4.20 -16.34
CA ALA A 52 7.93 -2.80 -15.97
C ALA A 52 7.67 -2.58 -14.48
N TYR A 53 6.71 -3.30 -13.89
CA TYR A 53 6.48 -3.29 -12.44
C TYR A 53 7.68 -3.87 -11.68
N LEU A 54 8.19 -5.03 -12.12
CA LEU A 54 9.35 -5.69 -11.50
C LEU A 54 10.59 -4.77 -11.51
N ILE A 55 10.93 -4.23 -12.68
CA ILE A 55 12.07 -3.32 -12.82
C ILE A 55 11.85 -2.05 -11.99
N SER A 56 10.66 -1.46 -12.02
CA SER A 56 10.39 -0.22 -11.28
C SER A 56 10.58 -0.42 -9.78
N MET A 57 9.97 -1.46 -9.19
CA MET A 57 10.10 -1.74 -7.77
C MET A 57 11.53 -2.08 -7.36
N PHE A 58 12.28 -2.81 -8.19
CA PHE A 58 13.69 -3.06 -7.94
C PHE A 58 14.54 -1.79 -8.01
N VAL A 59 14.32 -0.95 -9.03
CA VAL A 59 14.98 0.35 -9.17
C VAL A 59 14.64 1.26 -7.99
N PHE A 60 13.42 1.20 -7.46
CA PHE A 60 13.03 1.98 -6.30
C PHE A 60 13.86 1.62 -5.05
N VAL A 61 14.11 0.33 -4.82
CA VAL A 61 15.01 -0.12 -3.76
C VAL A 61 16.42 0.42 -3.98
N LEU A 62 16.99 0.19 -5.17
CA LEU A 62 18.36 0.62 -5.48
C LEU A 62 18.52 2.14 -5.36
N PHE A 63 17.58 2.91 -5.90
CA PHE A 63 17.59 4.36 -5.85
C PHE A 63 17.50 4.88 -4.41
N SER A 64 16.64 4.29 -3.58
CA SER A 64 16.51 4.64 -2.16
C SER A 64 17.82 4.40 -1.40
N LEU A 65 18.48 3.25 -1.64
CA LEU A 65 19.78 2.94 -1.04
C LEU A 65 20.87 3.90 -1.51
N VAL A 66 20.94 4.19 -2.82
CA VAL A 66 21.90 5.16 -3.37
C VAL A 66 21.70 6.53 -2.73
N LEU A 67 20.47 7.01 -2.59
CA LEU A 67 20.22 8.29 -1.92
C LEU A 67 20.68 8.26 -0.46
N ALA A 68 20.30 7.22 0.29
CA ALA A 68 20.63 7.07 1.70
C ALA A 68 22.15 7.05 1.97
N PHE A 69 22.93 6.36 1.13
CA PHE A 69 24.38 6.22 1.31
C PHE A 69 25.22 7.24 0.53
N SER A 70 24.60 8.08 -0.31
CA SER A 70 25.30 9.15 -1.02
C SER A 70 25.36 10.44 -0.20
N LYS A 71 26.05 11.45 -0.75
CA LYS A 71 26.05 12.82 -0.21
C LYS A 71 24.64 13.42 -0.02
N TYR A 72 23.63 12.93 -0.74
CA TYR A 72 22.26 13.43 -0.64
C TYR A 72 21.55 13.00 0.65
N GLY A 73 21.97 11.89 1.28
CA GLY A 73 21.43 11.44 2.56
C GLY A 73 21.69 12.40 3.73
N ASN A 74 22.66 13.31 3.58
CA ASN A 74 22.98 14.33 4.58
C ASN A 74 22.12 15.60 4.46
N ILE A 75 21.24 15.69 3.45
CA ILE A 75 20.39 16.86 3.25
C ILE A 75 19.22 16.81 4.23
N LYS A 76 19.10 17.83 5.08
CA LYS A 76 17.92 18.00 5.94
C LYS A 76 16.67 18.28 5.10
N LEU A 77 15.57 17.59 5.41
CA LEU A 77 14.25 17.82 4.82
C LEU A 77 13.56 19.03 5.47
N GLY A 78 14.17 20.19 5.27
CA GLY A 78 13.82 21.46 5.90
C GLY A 78 14.95 22.47 5.74
N PRO A 79 14.83 23.67 6.31
CA PRO A 79 15.93 24.62 6.44
C PRO A 79 17.21 24.00 7.05
N ASP A 80 18.38 24.58 6.80
CA ASP A 80 19.65 24.02 7.29
C ASP A 80 19.76 24.02 8.83
N ASP A 81 19.09 24.96 9.48
CA ASP A 81 18.99 25.15 10.92
C ASP A 81 17.81 24.41 11.56
N SER A 82 16.94 23.73 10.79
CA SER A 82 15.80 23.03 11.37
C SER A 82 16.21 21.77 12.15
N GLU A 83 15.45 21.47 13.20
CA GLU A 83 15.55 20.26 14.01
C GLU A 83 14.29 19.40 13.85
N PRO A 84 14.36 18.06 14.07
CA PRO A 84 13.19 17.19 14.00
C PRO A 84 12.11 17.57 15.03
N GLU A 85 10.85 17.64 14.59
CA GLU A 85 9.71 17.93 15.48
C GLU A 85 9.41 16.79 16.47
N TYR A 86 9.79 15.56 16.11
CA TYR A 86 9.57 14.36 16.90
C TYR A 86 10.91 13.69 17.22
N SER A 87 10.99 13.06 18.40
CA SER A 87 12.12 12.20 18.74
C SER A 87 12.20 11.02 17.77
N THR A 88 13.40 10.48 17.58
CA THR A 88 13.62 9.32 16.69
C THR A 88 12.75 8.11 17.06
N THR A 89 12.55 7.86 18.36
CA THR A 89 11.72 6.75 18.83
C THR A 89 10.24 6.97 18.51
N SER A 90 9.72 8.17 18.74
CA SER A 90 8.33 8.52 18.39
C SER A 90 8.11 8.48 16.88
N TRP A 91 9.06 8.99 16.09
CA TRP A 91 9.00 8.94 14.63
C TRP A 91 8.99 7.50 14.10
N PHE A 92 9.86 6.64 14.63
CA PHE A 92 9.91 5.23 14.25
C PHE A 92 8.61 4.49 14.64
N ALA A 93 8.04 4.77 15.82
CA ALA A 93 6.77 4.21 16.23
C ALA A 93 5.61 4.64 15.30
N MET A 94 5.60 5.89 14.83
CA MET A 94 4.60 6.38 13.87
C MET A 94 4.67 5.62 12.53
N LEU A 95 5.84 5.13 12.10
CA LEU A 95 5.94 4.29 10.90
C LEU A 95 5.18 2.97 11.04
N PHE A 96 5.19 2.33 12.22
CA PHE A 96 4.36 1.15 12.47
C PHE A 96 2.89 1.51 12.49
N GLY A 97 2.51 2.65 13.09
CA GLY A 97 1.13 3.13 13.07
C GLY A 97 0.60 3.38 11.66
N ALA A 98 1.44 3.90 10.77
CA ALA A 98 1.07 4.18 9.38
C ALA A 98 1.14 2.94 8.46
N GLY A 99 2.11 2.05 8.68
CA GLY A 99 2.35 0.88 7.84
C GLY A 99 1.54 -0.37 8.22
N MET A 100 1.07 -0.47 9.46
CA MET A 100 0.23 -1.60 9.90
C MET A 100 -1.22 -1.40 9.47
N GLY A 101 -1.49 -1.74 8.21
CA GLY A 101 -2.83 -1.73 7.63
C GLY A 101 -3.55 -3.07 7.72
N ILE A 102 -4.82 -3.06 7.29
CA ILE A 102 -5.68 -4.24 7.09
C ILE A 102 -4.95 -5.34 6.30
N GLY A 103 -4.10 -4.93 5.35
CA GLY A 103 -3.31 -5.84 4.54
C GLY A 103 -2.48 -6.84 5.36
N LEU A 104 -1.82 -6.42 6.44
CA LEU A 104 -0.99 -7.33 7.26
C LEU A 104 -1.85 -8.35 8.03
N VAL A 105 -3.00 -7.94 8.53
CA VAL A 105 -3.88 -8.84 9.32
C VAL A 105 -4.58 -9.83 8.39
N PHE A 106 -4.91 -9.42 7.17
CA PHE A 106 -5.52 -10.28 6.16
C PHE A 106 -4.47 -11.22 5.52
N TRP A 107 -3.47 -10.64 4.86
CA TRP A 107 -2.50 -11.38 4.06
C TRP A 107 -1.38 -12.01 4.89
N GLY A 108 -1.09 -11.51 6.09
CA GLY A 108 -0.04 -12.07 6.95
C GLY A 108 -0.28 -13.54 7.33
N VAL A 109 -1.54 -13.98 7.33
CA VAL A 109 -1.92 -15.40 7.50
C VAL A 109 -2.31 -16.03 6.15
N ALA A 110 -3.12 -15.33 5.35
CA ALA A 110 -3.70 -15.91 4.14
C ALA A 110 -2.65 -16.17 3.04
N GLU A 111 -1.68 -15.29 2.85
CA GLU A 111 -0.70 -15.40 1.76
C GLU A 111 0.26 -16.59 1.95
N PRO A 112 0.96 -16.76 3.11
CA PRO A 112 1.83 -17.92 3.28
C PRO A 112 1.08 -19.25 3.18
N ILE A 113 -0.15 -19.32 3.70
CA ILE A 113 -0.98 -20.53 3.59
C ILE A 113 -1.37 -20.78 2.13
N SER A 114 -1.78 -19.73 1.40
CA SER A 114 -2.14 -19.83 -0.01
C SER A 114 -0.96 -20.33 -0.85
N HIS A 115 0.24 -19.78 -0.65
CA HIS A 115 1.44 -20.23 -1.33
C HIS A 115 1.88 -21.64 -0.92
N PHE A 116 1.56 -22.09 0.29
CA PHE A 116 1.86 -23.46 0.70
C PHE A 116 0.99 -24.49 -0.01
N VAL A 117 -0.30 -24.19 -0.21
CA VAL A 117 -1.27 -25.11 -0.84
C VAL A 117 -1.40 -24.93 -2.35
N SER A 118 -0.98 -23.78 -2.87
CA SER A 118 -1.00 -23.43 -4.30
C SER A 118 0.23 -22.57 -4.64
N PRO A 119 1.45 -23.13 -4.56
CA PRO A 119 2.69 -22.42 -4.87
C PRO A 119 2.80 -22.06 -6.36
N ALA A 120 3.85 -21.33 -6.71
CA ALA A 120 4.19 -21.05 -8.11
C ALA A 120 4.38 -22.35 -8.93
N PRO A 121 4.16 -22.31 -10.26
CA PRO A 121 4.39 -23.43 -11.16
C PRO A 121 5.76 -24.08 -10.94
N GLY A 122 5.80 -25.42 -10.95
CA GLY A 122 7.02 -26.19 -10.74
C GLY A 122 7.34 -26.51 -9.27
N ILE A 123 6.51 -26.06 -8.32
CA ILE A 123 6.61 -26.43 -6.90
C ILE A 123 5.41 -27.30 -6.53
N GLU A 124 5.67 -28.43 -5.85
CA GLU A 124 4.61 -29.33 -5.41
C GLU A 124 3.91 -28.79 -4.13
N PRO A 125 2.58 -28.66 -4.10
CA PRO A 125 1.82 -28.22 -2.93
C PRO A 125 2.08 -29.05 -1.68
N GLY A 126 2.04 -28.42 -0.50
CA GLY A 126 2.12 -29.13 0.79
C GLY A 126 3.50 -29.67 1.15
N THR A 127 4.53 -29.39 0.33
CA THR A 127 5.90 -29.87 0.55
C THR A 127 6.76 -28.88 1.32
N ASN A 128 7.93 -29.35 1.80
CA ASN A 128 8.94 -28.47 2.40
C ASN A 128 9.45 -27.40 1.43
N GLN A 129 9.41 -27.67 0.12
CA GLN A 129 9.75 -26.66 -0.89
C GLN A 129 8.68 -25.57 -0.94
N ALA A 130 7.39 -25.95 -0.90
CA ALA A 130 6.28 -25.00 -0.91
C ALA A 130 6.27 -24.08 0.32
N ILE A 131 6.57 -24.57 1.53
CA ILE A 131 6.57 -23.71 2.72
C ILE A 131 7.75 -22.72 2.72
N ASN A 132 8.91 -23.14 2.21
CA ASN A 132 10.06 -22.26 2.03
C ASN A 132 9.77 -21.16 1.02
N PHE A 133 9.18 -21.54 -0.13
CA PHE A 133 8.71 -20.60 -1.13
C PHE A 133 7.68 -19.61 -0.58
N ALA A 134 6.69 -20.12 0.17
CA ALA A 134 5.63 -19.31 0.74
C ALA A 134 6.16 -18.16 1.60
N MET A 135 7.07 -18.47 2.53
CA MET A 135 7.66 -17.47 3.42
C MET A 135 8.57 -16.51 2.67
N LYS A 136 9.38 -17.01 1.72
CA LYS A 136 10.25 -16.18 0.88
C LYS A 136 9.43 -15.17 0.06
N ALA A 137 8.36 -15.63 -0.59
CA ALA A 137 7.45 -14.79 -1.36
C ALA A 137 6.76 -13.73 -0.49
N SER A 138 6.30 -14.10 0.71
CA SER A 138 5.70 -13.13 1.63
C SER A 138 6.70 -12.08 2.13
N PHE A 139 7.95 -12.46 2.42
CA PHE A 139 8.98 -11.48 2.75
C PHE A 139 9.32 -10.58 1.57
N MET A 140 9.21 -11.08 0.34
CA MET A 140 9.39 -10.28 -0.86
C MET A 140 8.29 -9.23 -1.01
N HIS A 141 7.03 -9.62 -0.90
CA HIS A 141 5.87 -8.74 -1.12
C HIS A 141 5.67 -7.70 -0.02
N TRP A 142 6.15 -7.97 1.21
CA TRP A 142 5.98 -7.10 2.38
C TRP A 142 7.30 -6.52 2.94
N GLY A 143 8.43 -6.84 2.30
CA GLY A 143 9.79 -6.42 2.70
C GLY A 143 10.24 -5.13 2.02
N PHE A 144 11.48 -5.05 1.55
CA PHE A 144 12.09 -3.78 1.11
C PHE A 144 11.36 -3.07 -0.04
N HIS A 145 10.80 -3.81 -1.00
CA HIS A 145 10.19 -3.24 -2.20
C HIS A 145 9.05 -2.26 -1.92
N PRO A 146 7.96 -2.63 -1.21
CA PRO A 146 6.86 -1.68 -0.92
C PRO A 146 7.35 -0.46 -0.13
N TRP A 147 8.23 -0.66 0.84
CA TRP A 147 8.76 0.45 1.66
C TRP A 147 9.66 1.38 0.86
N ALA A 148 10.44 0.87 -0.10
CA ALA A 148 11.24 1.70 -0.99
C ALA A 148 10.36 2.55 -1.92
N ASN A 149 9.26 1.99 -2.43
CA ASN A 149 8.28 2.76 -3.20
C ASN A 149 7.71 3.93 -2.38
N TYR A 150 7.29 3.68 -1.14
CA TYR A 150 6.82 4.72 -0.23
C TYR A 150 7.90 5.74 0.10
N ALA A 151 9.14 5.29 0.31
CA ALA A 151 10.26 6.18 0.61
C ALA A 151 10.52 7.15 -0.54
N ILE A 152 10.41 6.73 -1.80
CA ILE A 152 10.63 7.62 -2.96
C ILE A 152 9.60 8.73 -3.02
N ILE A 153 8.31 8.39 -2.93
CA ILE A 153 7.24 9.39 -3.00
C ILE A 153 7.26 10.28 -1.75
N GLY A 154 7.43 9.69 -0.57
CA GLY A 154 7.52 10.41 0.70
C GLY A 154 8.69 11.38 0.75
N LEU A 155 9.87 10.95 0.30
CA LEU A 155 11.07 11.79 0.22
C LEU A 155 10.89 12.94 -0.76
N ALA A 156 10.34 12.65 -1.95
CA ALA A 156 10.10 13.67 -2.96
C ALA A 156 9.14 14.75 -2.44
N LEU A 157 8.00 14.35 -1.85
CA LEU A 157 7.05 15.28 -1.24
C LEU A 157 7.70 16.09 -0.11
N ALA A 158 8.37 15.42 0.83
CA ALA A 158 9.02 16.07 1.96
C ALA A 158 10.08 17.09 1.49
N TYR A 159 10.88 16.75 0.48
CA TYR A 159 11.86 17.67 -0.08
C TYR A 159 11.20 18.90 -0.72
N PHE A 160 10.20 18.71 -1.58
CA PHE A 160 9.56 19.86 -2.22
C PHE A 160 8.77 20.71 -1.23
N GLN A 161 8.09 20.09 -0.28
CA GLN A 161 7.29 20.78 0.71
C GLN A 161 8.15 21.51 1.73
N PHE A 162 9.05 20.80 2.43
CA PHE A 162 9.77 21.35 3.58
C PHE A 162 11.08 22.04 3.19
N ARG A 163 11.81 21.52 2.19
CA ARG A 163 13.09 22.12 1.75
C ARG A 163 12.91 23.18 0.67
N LYS A 164 11.95 23.01 -0.25
CA LYS A 164 11.71 23.96 -1.36
C LYS A 164 10.49 24.85 -1.18
N ASN A 165 9.78 24.74 -0.05
CA ASN A 165 8.60 25.54 0.27
C ASN A 165 7.57 25.54 -0.87
N LYS A 166 7.32 24.37 -1.46
CA LYS A 166 6.31 24.17 -2.51
C LYS A 166 5.04 23.55 -1.90
N PRO A 167 3.89 23.66 -2.57
CA PRO A 167 2.68 22.96 -2.11
C PRO A 167 2.94 21.45 -1.99
N GLY A 168 2.36 20.81 -0.97
CA GLY A 168 2.39 19.34 -0.77
C GLY A 168 1.50 18.58 -1.76
N LEU A 169 1.69 18.83 -3.06
CA LEU A 169 0.98 18.19 -4.16
C LEU A 169 1.92 17.21 -4.87
N ILE A 170 1.39 16.11 -5.41
CA ILE A 170 2.19 15.17 -6.22
C ILE A 170 2.77 15.90 -7.43
N SER A 171 2.00 16.80 -8.05
CA SER A 171 2.46 17.62 -9.16
C SER A 171 3.70 18.47 -8.85
N SER A 172 3.90 18.89 -7.59
CA SER A 172 5.10 19.64 -7.18
C SER A 172 6.41 18.86 -7.38
N ILE A 173 6.35 17.53 -7.31
CA ILE A 173 7.52 16.65 -7.52
C ILE A 173 8.06 16.79 -8.95
N PHE A 174 7.19 17.13 -9.90
CA PHE A 174 7.52 17.23 -11.32
C PHE A 174 8.01 18.63 -11.75
N ILE A 175 8.14 19.57 -10.81
CA ILE A 175 8.65 20.92 -11.09
C ILE A 175 10.02 20.90 -11.79
N PRO A 176 11.02 20.08 -11.40
CA PRO A 176 12.30 20.05 -12.09
C PRO A 176 12.22 19.57 -13.55
N LEU A 177 11.20 18.76 -13.89
CA LEU A 177 11.05 18.19 -15.24
C LEU A 177 10.26 19.11 -16.17
N PHE A 178 9.18 19.72 -15.66
CA PHE A 178 8.26 20.51 -16.49
C PHE A 178 8.29 22.01 -16.22
N GLY A 179 8.92 22.45 -15.14
CA GLY A 179 8.93 23.82 -14.68
C GLY A 179 7.61 24.25 -14.01
N GLU A 180 7.67 25.28 -13.18
CA GLU A 180 6.55 25.74 -12.35
C GLU A 180 5.32 26.18 -13.17
N LYS A 181 5.54 26.76 -14.35
CA LYS A 181 4.46 27.22 -15.23
C LYS A 181 3.62 26.06 -15.77
N ARG A 182 4.25 24.92 -16.10
CA ARG A 182 3.52 23.75 -16.63
C ARG A 182 2.84 22.96 -15.51
N VAL A 183 3.50 22.86 -14.35
CA VAL A 183 2.95 22.21 -13.15
C VAL A 183 1.74 22.97 -12.61
N SER A 184 1.74 24.30 -12.62
CA SER A 184 0.55 25.08 -12.23
C SER A 184 -0.59 25.03 -13.27
N GLY A 185 -0.32 24.49 -14.46
CA GLY A 185 -1.26 24.36 -15.56
C GLY A 185 -1.96 22.99 -15.64
N PRO A 186 -2.47 22.62 -16.83
CA PRO A 186 -3.19 21.36 -17.03
C PRO A 186 -2.39 20.11 -16.70
N ILE A 187 -1.07 20.12 -16.92
CA ILE A 187 -0.22 18.94 -16.68
C ILE A 187 -0.21 18.58 -15.19
N GLY A 188 0.05 19.54 -14.30
CA GLY A 188 0.04 19.26 -12.86
C GLY A 188 -1.35 18.90 -12.36
N LYS A 189 -2.42 19.54 -12.87
CA LYS A 189 -3.79 19.14 -12.55
C LYS A 189 -4.07 17.69 -12.92
N THR A 190 -3.62 17.22 -14.09
CA THR A 190 -3.78 15.81 -14.49
C THR A 190 -3.03 14.88 -13.54
N ILE A 191 -1.80 15.21 -13.15
CA ILE A 191 -1.01 14.43 -12.19
C ILE A 191 -1.74 14.33 -10.86
N ASP A 192 -2.24 15.45 -10.33
CA ASP A 192 -2.96 15.47 -9.05
C ASP A 192 -4.31 14.72 -9.14
N ILE A 193 -5.01 14.79 -10.27
CA ILE A 193 -6.25 14.02 -10.50
C ILE A 193 -5.97 12.51 -10.47
N LEU A 194 -4.90 12.06 -11.15
CA LEU A 194 -4.48 10.66 -11.17
C LEU A 194 -4.06 10.19 -9.77
N ALA A 195 -3.34 11.02 -9.02
CA ALA A 195 -2.95 10.73 -7.65
C ALA A 195 -4.16 10.55 -6.73
N VAL A 196 -5.16 11.43 -6.83
CA VAL A 196 -6.41 11.31 -6.07
C VAL A 196 -7.14 10.02 -6.45
N PHE A 197 -7.23 9.70 -7.74
CA PHE A 197 -7.86 8.47 -8.21
C PHE A 197 -7.15 7.21 -7.68
N ALA A 198 -5.82 7.15 -7.79
CA ALA A 198 -5.00 6.05 -7.28
C ALA A 198 -5.19 5.87 -5.77
N THR A 199 -5.20 6.98 -5.01
CA THR A 199 -5.44 6.95 -3.56
C THR A 199 -6.82 6.39 -3.22
N ILE A 200 -7.87 6.84 -3.92
CA ILE A 200 -9.24 6.34 -3.69
C ILE A 200 -9.32 4.84 -4.00
N ALA A 201 -8.74 4.39 -5.10
CA ALA A 201 -8.73 2.98 -5.49
C ALA A 201 -8.00 2.11 -4.44
N GLY A 202 -6.83 2.52 -3.97
CA GLY A 202 -6.07 1.79 -2.95
C GLY A 202 -6.78 1.71 -1.60
N VAL A 203 -7.39 2.82 -1.16
CA VAL A 203 -8.18 2.86 0.09
C VAL A 203 -9.43 2.00 -0.03
N ALA A 204 -10.13 2.03 -1.16
CA ALA A 204 -11.33 1.22 -1.40
C ALA A 204 -11.03 -0.29 -1.34
N THR A 205 -9.93 -0.73 -1.94
CA THR A 205 -9.47 -2.13 -1.86
C THR A 205 -9.24 -2.56 -0.42
N SER A 206 -8.51 -1.75 0.36
CA SER A 206 -8.21 -2.04 1.76
C SER A 206 -9.47 -2.09 2.63
N LEU A 207 -10.40 -1.15 2.44
CA LEU A 207 -11.69 -1.13 3.14
C LEU A 207 -12.56 -2.35 2.78
N GLY A 208 -12.56 -2.76 1.51
CA GLY A 208 -13.25 -3.95 1.05
C GLY A 208 -12.73 -5.23 1.73
N LEU A 209 -11.41 -5.43 1.71
CA LEU A 209 -10.77 -6.57 2.38
C LEU A 209 -11.07 -6.58 3.89
N GLY A 210 -10.99 -5.42 4.55
CA GLY A 210 -11.29 -5.30 5.98
C GLY A 210 -12.75 -5.61 6.29
N THR A 211 -13.67 -5.20 5.42
CA THR A 211 -15.10 -5.50 5.56
C THR A 211 -15.35 -7.00 5.47
N LEU A 212 -14.75 -7.68 4.48
CA LEU A 212 -14.85 -9.14 4.34
C LEU A 212 -14.30 -9.85 5.57
N GLN A 213 -13.14 -9.41 6.08
CA GLN A 213 -12.53 -10.00 7.27
C GLN A 213 -13.37 -9.82 8.53
N ILE A 214 -13.92 -8.63 8.75
CA ILE A 214 -14.82 -8.35 9.87
C ILE A 214 -16.07 -9.22 9.76
N ASN A 215 -16.71 -9.29 8.58
CA ASN A 215 -17.90 -10.11 8.41
C ASN A 215 -17.61 -11.59 8.68
N SER A 216 -16.46 -12.11 8.22
CA SER A 216 -16.06 -13.49 8.46
C SER A 216 -15.79 -13.78 9.94
N GLY A 217 -15.15 -12.84 10.64
CA GLY A 217 -14.99 -12.93 12.10
C GLY A 217 -16.32 -12.91 12.85
N LEU A 218 -17.27 -12.06 12.44
CA LEU A 218 -18.61 -12.02 13.01
C LEU A 218 -19.41 -13.29 12.69
N ASN A 219 -19.22 -13.89 11.51
CA ASN A 219 -19.79 -15.18 11.18
C ASN A 219 -19.25 -16.26 12.12
N TYR A 220 -17.93 -16.34 12.29
CA TYR A 220 -17.30 -17.31 13.16
C TYR A 220 -17.75 -17.20 14.64
N LEU A 221 -17.86 -15.97 15.17
CA LEU A 221 -18.19 -15.74 16.58
C LEU A 221 -19.69 -15.75 16.88
N PHE A 222 -20.51 -15.25 15.95
CA PHE A 222 -21.93 -14.94 16.19
C PHE A 222 -22.88 -15.52 15.14
N ASN A 223 -22.37 -16.32 14.18
CA ASN A 223 -23.12 -16.89 13.07
C ASN A 223 -23.83 -15.84 12.19
N LEU A 224 -23.29 -14.61 12.13
CA LEU A 224 -23.82 -13.57 11.26
C LEU A 224 -23.57 -13.94 9.78
N PRO A 225 -24.58 -13.86 8.87
CA PRO A 225 -24.39 -14.24 7.47
C PRO A 225 -23.33 -13.40 6.75
N GLU A 226 -22.59 -14.01 5.82
CA GLU A 226 -21.66 -13.32 4.93
C GLU A 226 -22.38 -12.84 3.65
N THR A 227 -23.31 -11.90 3.80
CA THR A 227 -24.10 -11.34 2.69
C THR A 227 -23.72 -9.90 2.39
N THR A 228 -23.95 -9.45 1.15
CA THR A 228 -23.69 -8.08 0.72
C THR A 228 -24.40 -7.05 1.62
N GLN A 229 -25.59 -7.35 2.13
CA GLN A 229 -26.33 -6.45 3.02
C GLN A 229 -25.60 -6.26 4.36
N VAL A 230 -25.04 -7.32 4.93
CA VAL A 230 -24.26 -7.25 6.17
C VAL A 230 -22.97 -6.46 5.94
N GLN A 231 -22.28 -6.71 4.83
CA GLN A 231 -21.06 -5.99 4.44
C GLN A 231 -21.33 -4.49 4.24
N LEU A 232 -22.42 -4.11 3.56
CA LEU A 232 -22.84 -2.71 3.43
C LEU A 232 -23.15 -2.07 4.79
N GLY A 233 -23.75 -2.83 5.72
CA GLY A 233 -23.97 -2.38 7.09
C GLY A 233 -22.66 -2.10 7.84
N ILE A 234 -21.69 -3.01 7.74
CA ILE A 234 -20.34 -2.83 8.32
C ILE A 234 -19.67 -1.57 7.74
N ILE A 235 -19.68 -1.41 6.42
CA ILE A 235 -19.13 -0.22 5.74
C ILE A 235 -19.81 1.05 6.22
N ALA A 236 -21.14 1.06 6.34
CA ALA A 236 -21.89 2.22 6.80
C ALA A 236 -21.49 2.61 8.24
N VAL A 237 -21.37 1.64 9.14
CA VAL A 237 -20.92 1.88 10.52
C VAL A 237 -19.49 2.44 10.56
N ILE A 238 -18.55 1.81 9.84
CA ILE A 238 -17.16 2.28 9.77
C ILE A 238 -17.09 3.70 9.19
N THR A 239 -17.88 3.99 8.16
CA THR A 239 -17.93 5.31 7.52
C THR A 239 -18.46 6.37 8.49
N ILE A 240 -19.51 6.07 9.27
CA ILE A 240 -20.04 6.99 10.28
C ILE A 240 -18.99 7.26 11.35
N LEU A 241 -18.31 6.22 11.85
CA LEU A 241 -17.23 6.36 12.84
C LEU A 241 -16.09 7.21 12.28
N TYR A 242 -15.66 6.96 11.04
CA TYR A 242 -14.64 7.74 10.36
C TYR A 242 -15.04 9.22 10.23
N ILE A 243 -16.23 9.52 9.71
CA ILE A 243 -16.72 10.90 9.56
C ILE A 243 -16.78 11.60 10.93
N TRP A 244 -17.29 10.91 11.96
CA TRP A 244 -17.31 11.45 13.32
C TRP A 244 -15.88 11.83 13.75
N THR A 245 -14.93 10.90 13.66
CA THR A 245 -13.54 11.17 14.07
C THR A 245 -12.92 12.32 13.29
N ALA A 246 -13.16 12.39 11.98
CA ALA A 246 -12.65 13.45 11.11
C ALA A 246 -13.20 14.84 11.48
N VAL A 247 -14.50 14.94 11.78
CA VAL A 247 -15.15 16.21 12.13
C VAL A 247 -14.83 16.63 13.57
N SER A 248 -14.67 15.68 14.50
CA SER A 248 -14.39 15.95 15.91
C SER A 248 -12.96 16.41 16.23
N GLY A 249 -12.07 16.42 15.23
CA GLY A 249 -10.67 16.79 15.36
C GLY A 249 -9.76 15.59 15.09
N ILE A 250 -9.30 15.51 13.83
CA ILE A 250 -8.41 14.47 13.29
C ILE A 250 -7.22 14.19 14.21
N ASP A 251 -6.59 15.23 14.75
CA ASP A 251 -5.31 15.11 15.45
C ASP A 251 -5.39 14.28 16.74
N LYS A 252 -6.51 14.34 17.48
CA LYS A 252 -6.68 13.56 18.72
C LYS A 252 -7.27 12.18 18.45
N GLY A 253 -8.26 12.10 17.55
CA GLY A 253 -8.95 10.85 17.23
C GLY A 253 -8.06 9.85 16.51
N ILE A 254 -7.36 10.28 15.45
CA ILE A 254 -6.46 9.40 14.70
C ILE A 254 -5.29 8.94 15.56
N LYS A 255 -4.74 9.83 16.40
CA LYS A 255 -3.65 9.45 17.31
C LYS A 255 -4.10 8.36 18.29
N LEU A 256 -5.24 8.53 18.97
CA LEU A 256 -5.74 7.53 19.91
C LEU A 256 -6.04 6.19 19.23
N LEU A 257 -6.72 6.20 18.08
CA LEU A 257 -7.03 4.98 17.34
C LEU A 257 -5.77 4.30 16.80
N GLY A 258 -4.79 5.08 16.36
CA GLY A 258 -3.48 4.59 15.94
C GLY A 258 -2.72 3.91 17.07
N ASP A 259 -2.70 4.53 18.26
CA ASP A 259 -2.07 3.96 19.46
C ASP A 259 -2.76 2.64 19.87
N ILE A 260 -4.10 2.61 19.90
CA ILE A 260 -4.87 1.39 20.20
C ILE A 260 -4.56 0.29 19.17
N ASN A 261 -4.56 0.61 17.88
CA ASN A 261 -4.25 -0.34 16.81
C ASN A 261 -2.84 -0.92 16.99
N LEU A 262 -1.85 -0.08 17.30
CA LEU A 262 -0.48 -0.49 17.56
C LEU A 262 -0.43 -1.49 18.73
N TYR A 263 -1.06 -1.18 19.86
CA TYR A 263 -1.09 -2.08 21.01
C TYR A 263 -1.80 -3.41 20.72
N LEU A 264 -2.92 -3.38 19.99
CA LEU A 264 -3.64 -4.60 19.62
C LEU A 264 -2.81 -5.48 18.68
N ALA A 265 -2.19 -4.89 17.66
CA ALA A 265 -1.35 -5.62 16.71
C ALA A 265 -0.13 -6.24 17.40
N PHE A 266 0.60 -5.47 18.22
CA PHE A 266 1.70 -6.01 19.01
C PHE A 266 1.25 -7.06 20.01
N GLY A 267 0.09 -6.86 20.65
CA GLY A 267 -0.52 -7.84 21.55
C GLY A 267 -0.79 -9.16 20.84
N ILE A 268 -1.45 -9.13 19.68
CA ILE A 268 -1.72 -10.32 18.86
C ILE A 268 -0.42 -11.00 18.44
N LEU A 269 0.60 -10.25 18.03
CA LEU A 269 1.91 -10.79 17.66
C LEU A 269 2.57 -11.53 18.83
N ILE A 270 2.61 -10.92 20.02
CA ILE A 270 3.19 -11.53 21.22
C ILE A 270 2.40 -12.78 21.62
N LEU A 271 1.07 -12.70 21.66
CA LEU A 271 0.21 -13.83 22.00
C LEU A 271 0.41 -14.98 21.02
N SER A 272 0.44 -14.70 19.72
CA SER A 272 0.68 -15.71 18.67
C SER A 272 2.07 -16.33 18.78
N PHE A 273 3.08 -15.56 19.18
CA PHE A 273 4.44 -16.05 19.37
C PHE A 273 4.60 -16.95 20.62
N VAL A 274 3.97 -16.55 21.73
CA VAL A 274 4.07 -17.25 23.02
C VAL A 274 3.19 -18.50 23.06
N PHE A 275 1.95 -18.42 22.55
CA PHE A 275 1.03 -19.56 22.54
C PHE A 275 1.14 -20.43 21.27
N GLY A 276 1.79 -19.91 20.22
CA GLY A 276 2.12 -20.68 19.03
C GLY A 276 3.38 -21.53 19.22
N PRO A 277 3.78 -22.29 18.18
CA PRO A 277 4.99 -23.11 18.22
C PRO A 277 6.24 -22.21 18.10
N THR A 278 6.64 -21.56 19.19
CA THR A 278 7.68 -20.50 19.24
C THR A 278 8.96 -20.87 18.49
N LEU A 279 9.51 -22.06 18.75
CA LEU A 279 10.74 -22.52 18.07
C LEU A 279 10.54 -22.66 16.56
N LYS A 280 9.38 -23.14 16.11
CA LYS A 280 9.08 -23.23 14.67
C LYS A 280 8.95 -21.84 14.05
N ILE A 281 8.29 -20.90 14.75
CA ILE A 281 8.16 -19.51 14.27
C ILE A 281 9.54 -18.89 14.07
N VAL A 282 10.44 -19.02 15.06
CA VAL A 282 11.81 -18.52 14.98
C VAL A 282 12.57 -19.20 13.84
N ASN A 283 12.54 -20.54 13.75
CA ASN A 283 13.23 -21.28 12.69
C ASN A 283 12.73 -20.90 11.29
N VAL A 284 11.41 -20.76 11.11
CA VAL A 284 10.79 -20.36 9.84
C VAL A 284 11.18 -18.92 9.50
N PHE A 285 11.15 -18.00 10.47
CA PHE A 285 11.59 -16.62 10.27
C PHE A 285 13.07 -16.55 9.84
N THR A 286 13.96 -17.20 10.59
CA THR A 286 15.40 -17.19 10.31
C THR A 286 15.71 -17.81 8.94
N ASN A 287 15.14 -18.97 8.62
CA ASN A 287 15.33 -19.63 7.34
C ASN A 287 14.74 -18.80 6.18
N GLY A 288 13.51 -18.31 6.32
CA GLY A 288 12.87 -17.47 5.29
C GLY A 288 13.63 -16.18 5.04
N LEU A 289 14.16 -15.54 6.08
CA LEU A 289 14.93 -14.30 5.97
C LEU A 289 16.24 -14.56 5.23
N GLY A 290 16.95 -15.64 5.56
CA GLY A 290 18.16 -16.05 4.85
C GLY A 290 17.90 -16.30 3.36
N GLN A 291 16.82 -17.01 3.04
CA GLN A 291 16.43 -17.27 1.64
C GLN A 291 16.05 -15.99 0.90
N TYR A 292 15.28 -15.11 1.54
CA TYR A 292 14.89 -13.82 0.98
C TYR A 292 16.10 -12.95 0.64
N ILE A 293 17.05 -12.82 1.56
CA ILE A 293 18.28 -12.04 1.33
C ILE A 293 19.12 -12.66 0.20
N ASN A 294 19.28 -13.99 0.22
CA ASN A 294 20.10 -14.71 -0.76
C ASN A 294 19.54 -14.60 -2.19
N SER A 295 18.21 -14.67 -2.33
CA SER A 295 17.54 -14.65 -3.64
C SER A 295 17.01 -13.28 -4.04
N PHE A 296 17.29 -12.23 -3.26
CA PHE A 296 16.67 -10.90 -3.40
C PHE A 296 16.63 -10.40 -4.85
N ILE A 297 17.79 -10.29 -5.51
CA ILE A 297 17.88 -9.75 -6.88
C ILE A 297 17.16 -10.64 -7.89
N ALA A 298 17.32 -11.96 -7.77
CA ALA A 298 16.72 -12.92 -8.68
C ALA A 298 15.19 -12.88 -8.59
N ASP A 299 14.65 -12.85 -7.36
CA ASP A 299 13.21 -12.78 -7.11
C ASP A 299 12.64 -11.41 -7.47
N SER A 300 13.40 -10.30 -7.30
CA SER A 300 13.01 -8.94 -7.73
C SER A 300 12.71 -8.81 -9.21
N LEU A 301 13.42 -9.57 -10.03
CA LEU A 301 13.34 -9.50 -11.49
C LEU A 301 12.81 -10.80 -12.08
N HIS A 302 12.18 -11.65 -11.26
CA HIS A 302 11.72 -12.95 -11.69
C HIS A 302 10.53 -12.81 -12.65
N VAL A 303 10.77 -13.19 -13.90
CA VAL A 303 9.77 -13.33 -14.95
C VAL A 303 10.15 -14.54 -15.81
N GLU A 304 9.18 -15.41 -16.06
CA GLU A 304 9.34 -16.58 -16.90
C GLU A 304 9.27 -16.17 -18.37
N ALA A 305 10.41 -15.84 -18.98
CA ALA A 305 10.46 -15.35 -20.37
C ALA A 305 9.92 -16.35 -21.41
N PHE A 306 9.99 -17.65 -21.10
CA PHE A 306 9.52 -18.74 -21.94
C PHE A 306 8.55 -19.68 -21.22
N GLY A 307 8.06 -19.29 -20.05
CA GLY A 307 7.27 -20.15 -19.16
C GLY A 307 5.98 -19.49 -18.70
N ASP A 308 5.39 -20.06 -17.64
CA ASP A 308 4.12 -19.60 -17.09
C ASP A 308 4.33 -18.47 -16.06
N ASN A 309 3.78 -17.29 -16.35
CA ASN A 309 3.79 -16.13 -15.45
C ASN A 309 2.48 -15.97 -14.66
N SER A 310 1.58 -16.95 -14.67
CA SER A 310 0.27 -16.86 -14.00
C SER A 310 0.38 -16.48 -12.52
N TRP A 311 1.29 -17.12 -11.79
CA TRP A 311 1.54 -16.82 -10.38
C TRP A 311 2.14 -15.42 -10.19
N THR A 312 3.19 -15.08 -10.94
CA THR A 312 3.85 -13.77 -10.86
C THR A 312 2.86 -12.64 -11.14
N ASN A 313 2.00 -12.80 -12.15
CA ASN A 313 0.97 -11.84 -12.51
C ASN A 313 -0.13 -11.73 -11.43
N GLY A 314 -0.56 -12.85 -10.86
CA GLY A 314 -1.61 -12.90 -9.84
C GLY A 314 -1.17 -12.41 -8.46
N TRP A 315 0.12 -12.48 -8.14
CA TRP A 315 0.65 -12.13 -6.81
C TRP A 315 1.61 -10.95 -6.88
N THR A 316 2.78 -11.14 -7.46
CA THR A 316 3.87 -10.15 -7.41
C THR A 316 3.50 -8.87 -8.15
N ILE A 317 3.00 -8.96 -9.38
CA ILE A 317 2.57 -7.78 -10.15
C ILE A 317 1.33 -7.13 -9.52
N PHE A 318 0.40 -7.94 -9.00
CA PHE A 318 -0.75 -7.43 -8.24
C PHE A 318 -0.30 -6.59 -7.05
N TYR A 319 0.63 -7.08 -6.23
CA TYR A 319 1.18 -6.32 -5.12
C TYR A 319 1.90 -5.06 -5.57
N TRP A 320 2.74 -5.12 -6.61
CA TRP A 320 3.40 -3.93 -7.14
C TRP A 320 2.42 -2.87 -7.64
N ALA A 321 1.34 -3.29 -8.30
CA ALA A 321 0.29 -2.37 -8.72
C ALA A 321 -0.54 -1.81 -7.54
N TRP A 322 -0.68 -2.58 -6.44
CA TRP A 322 -1.34 -2.09 -5.23
C TRP A 322 -0.45 -1.10 -4.45
N TRP A 323 0.86 -1.35 -4.41
CA TRP A 323 1.79 -0.51 -3.67
C TRP A 323 2.04 0.84 -4.34
N ILE A 324 2.10 0.89 -5.68
CA ILE A 324 2.28 2.11 -6.50
C ILE A 324 1.00 2.96 -6.49
#